data_AF-A0A3T0N9D0-F1
#
_entry.id   AF-A0A3T0N9D0-F1
#
_cell.length_a   1.000
_cell.length_b   1.000
_cell.length_c   1.000
_cell.angle_alpha   90.00
_cell.angle_beta   90.00
_cell.angle_gamma   90.00
#
_symmetry.space_group_name_H-M   'P 1'
#
loop_
_entity.id
_entity.type
_entity.pdbx_description
1 polymer ?
#
loop_
_entity_poly.entity_id
_entity_poly.type
_entity_poly.pdbx_seq_one_letter_code
_entity_poly.pdbx_strand_id
1 'polypeptide(L)'
;MQPAYDRNACHRIKRKGFYESRRIYELNNALMQSAGIDWRDWMPFPADWEHSKQAEQFQDQAREVLRGEFGSSSFFVMKDPRICRVYPFWKKVLEAEGCTPALLYTHRNPLEVAASLANLKKASAEAGLIIWLRYVLDAEIATRGERRCFTSFQRIIEDWPREIAKAEQELGFVFRGHSQASQQEVESFLSRDLKHFEKQDDLAGNQSVPTWVSDTYAVLERWAAEGEDTADYEILDRVKGDFDRTGPVFAPFTSNEARNLKAEVSDQGQQAVAVAETREKEAVKRAGKLKRELMQVTESRNALSKQLEQEHGAIQEMERAMEAANTKLRPLRSWTGKKC
;
A
#
# COMPACT_ATOMS: atom_id res chain seq x y z
N MET A 1 32.29 -21.75 0.47
CA MET A 1 31.92 -20.32 0.44
C MET A 1 30.42 -20.25 0.12
N GLN A 2 29.57 -20.08 1.13
CA GLN A 2 28.12 -19.90 0.95
C GLN A 2 27.83 -18.46 0.53
N PRO A 3 26.90 -18.22 -0.42
CA PRO A 3 26.46 -16.86 -0.72
C PRO A 3 25.73 -16.31 0.50
N ALA A 4 26.12 -15.11 0.93
CA ALA A 4 25.43 -14.37 1.97
C ALA A 4 23.97 -14.14 1.55
N TYR A 5 23.05 -14.52 2.43
CA TYR A 5 21.64 -14.19 2.35
C TYR A 5 21.52 -12.65 2.26
N ASP A 6 21.19 -12.13 1.07
CA ASP A 6 21.05 -10.69 0.85
C ASP A 6 19.78 -10.20 1.56
N ARG A 7 19.97 -9.65 2.76
CA ARG A 7 18.91 -9.06 3.58
C ARG A 7 18.23 -7.85 2.94
N ASN A 8 18.70 -7.37 1.78
CA ASN A 8 18.20 -6.15 1.15
C ASN A 8 17.02 -6.35 0.18
N ALA A 9 16.70 -7.58 -0.23
CA ALA A 9 15.61 -7.80 -1.19
C ALA A 9 14.20 -7.48 -0.63
N CYS A 10 14.01 -7.55 0.69
CA CYS A 10 12.70 -7.37 1.35
C CYS A 10 12.45 -5.92 1.84
N HIS A 11 13.38 -4.98 1.64
CA HIS A 11 13.25 -3.62 2.18
C HIS A 11 12.56 -2.65 1.22
N ARG A 12 11.24 -2.76 1.04
CA ARG A 12 10.46 -1.61 0.55
C ARG A 12 8.97 -1.63 0.90
N ILE A 13 8.65 -1.60 2.21
CA ILE A 13 7.63 -0.75 2.89
C ILE A 13 7.80 -0.94 4.42
N LYS A 14 8.79 -0.29 5.04
CA LYS A 14 8.96 -0.28 6.52
C LYS A 14 8.23 0.90 7.20
N ARG A 15 7.01 1.27 6.78
CA ARG A 15 6.34 2.44 7.37
C ARG A 15 4.94 2.23 7.95
N LYS A 16 4.35 1.04 7.91
CA LYS A 16 2.98 0.82 8.43
C LYS A 16 2.68 -0.58 9.04
N GLY A 17 3.68 -1.39 9.38
CA GLY A 17 3.43 -2.74 9.94
C GLY A 17 3.00 -3.80 8.91
N PHE A 18 3.15 -3.53 7.61
CA PHE A 18 2.91 -4.52 6.55
C PHE A 18 4.24 -5.16 6.14
N TYR A 19 4.35 -6.49 6.29
CA TYR A 19 5.51 -7.32 5.90
C TYR A 19 5.27 -8.06 4.57
N GLU A 20 4.33 -7.57 3.77
CA GLU A 20 3.92 -8.21 2.52
C GLU A 20 4.88 -7.84 1.39
N SER A 21 5.18 -8.79 0.51
CA SER A 21 5.83 -8.47 -0.77
C SER A 21 4.90 -7.57 -1.58
N ARG A 22 5.40 -6.38 -1.95
CA ARG A 22 4.63 -5.43 -2.75
C ARG A 22 4.23 -6.02 -4.11
N ARG A 23 5.12 -6.81 -4.73
CA ARG A 23 4.84 -7.43 -6.03
C ARG A 23 3.72 -8.47 -5.91
N ILE A 24 3.71 -9.25 -4.83
CA ILE A 24 2.65 -10.23 -4.55
C ILE A 24 1.32 -9.51 -4.26
N TYR A 25 1.35 -8.44 -3.47
CA TYR A 25 0.17 -7.61 -3.22
C TYR A 25 -0.41 -7.01 -4.51
N GLU A 26 0.43 -6.44 -5.38
CA GLU A 26 0.00 -5.84 -6.64
C GLU A 26 -0.57 -6.91 -7.58
N LEU A 27 0.09 -8.07 -7.66
CA LEU A 27 -0.36 -9.21 -8.45
C LEU A 27 -1.71 -9.75 -7.96
N ASN A 28 -1.88 -9.97 -6.66
CA ASN A 28 -3.13 -10.47 -6.09
C ASN A 28 -4.29 -9.49 -6.32
N ASN A 29 -4.05 -8.18 -6.22
CA ASN A 29 -5.08 -7.19 -6.55
C ASN A 29 -5.45 -7.22 -8.03
N ALA A 30 -4.47 -7.27 -8.94
CA ALA A 30 -4.73 -7.32 -10.37
C ALA A 30 -5.48 -8.61 -10.77
N LEU A 31 -5.10 -9.73 -10.16
CA LEU A 31 -5.76 -11.03 -10.32
C LEU A 31 -7.23 -10.95 -9.92
N MET A 32 -7.52 -10.51 -8.69
CA MET A 32 -8.90 -10.38 -8.21
C MET A 32 -9.72 -9.41 -9.08
N GLN A 33 -9.15 -8.27 -9.47
CA GLN A 33 -9.81 -7.31 -10.36
C GLN A 33 -10.14 -7.92 -11.73
N SER A 34 -9.27 -8.76 -12.27
CA SER A 34 -9.54 -9.47 -13.53
C SER A 34 -10.70 -10.47 -13.42
N ALA A 35 -10.96 -10.97 -12.21
CA ALA A 35 -12.12 -11.80 -11.88
C ALA A 35 -13.37 -10.95 -11.53
N GLY A 36 -13.28 -9.62 -11.60
CA GLY A 36 -14.37 -8.72 -11.25
C GLY A 36 -14.59 -8.55 -9.74
N ILE A 37 -13.63 -8.98 -8.91
CA ILE A 37 -13.72 -8.98 -7.45
C ILE A 37 -12.72 -7.98 -6.86
N ASP A 38 -13.16 -7.22 -5.86
CA ASP A 38 -12.34 -6.38 -5.00
C ASP A 38 -12.22 -6.97 -3.59
N TRP A 39 -11.32 -6.42 -2.77
CA TRP A 39 -11.01 -6.98 -1.45
C TRP A 39 -12.19 -6.98 -0.47
N ARG A 40 -13.22 -6.15 -0.70
CA ARG A 40 -14.47 -6.07 0.08
C ARG A 40 -15.55 -7.02 -0.43
N ASP A 41 -15.38 -7.55 -1.63
CA ASP A 41 -16.39 -8.40 -2.22
C ASP A 41 -16.46 -9.72 -1.47
N TRP A 42 -17.65 -10.01 -0.95
CA TRP A 42 -17.93 -11.19 -0.16
C TRP A 42 -18.55 -12.33 -0.99
N MET A 43 -18.80 -12.08 -2.28
CA MET A 43 -19.23 -13.10 -3.22
C MET A 43 -18.12 -14.16 -3.43
N PRO A 44 -18.50 -15.42 -3.75
CA PRO A 44 -17.54 -16.45 -4.12
C PRO A 44 -16.65 -16.04 -5.29
N PHE A 45 -15.42 -16.53 -5.32
CA PHE A 45 -14.55 -16.36 -6.47
C PHE A 45 -15.15 -17.06 -7.70
N PRO A 46 -15.12 -16.50 -8.92
CA PRO A 46 -15.81 -17.09 -10.05
C PRO A 46 -15.11 -18.38 -10.48
N ALA A 47 -15.83 -19.50 -10.42
CA ALA A 47 -15.25 -20.82 -10.70
C ALA A 47 -14.60 -20.91 -12.10
N ASP A 48 -15.22 -20.29 -13.11
CA ASP A 48 -14.74 -20.33 -14.48
C ASP A 48 -13.48 -19.48 -14.72
N TRP A 49 -13.14 -18.56 -13.79
CA TRP A 49 -11.98 -17.68 -13.96
C TRP A 49 -10.68 -18.48 -14.03
N GLU A 50 -10.54 -19.55 -13.25
CA GLU A 50 -9.33 -20.37 -13.23
C GLU A 50 -9.03 -21.08 -14.55
N HIS A 51 -10.03 -21.25 -15.41
CA HIS A 51 -9.91 -21.88 -16.73
C HIS A 51 -9.75 -20.85 -17.85
N SER A 52 -9.66 -19.56 -17.52
CA SER A 52 -9.51 -18.48 -18.49
C SER A 52 -8.06 -18.34 -18.98
N LYS A 53 -7.89 -17.75 -20.16
CA LYS A 53 -6.56 -17.36 -20.66
C LYS A 53 -5.87 -16.35 -19.75
N GLN A 54 -6.65 -15.52 -19.06
CA GLN A 54 -6.14 -14.57 -18.09
C GLN A 54 -5.49 -15.28 -16.92
N ALA A 55 -6.09 -16.37 -16.40
CA ALA A 55 -5.48 -17.16 -15.33
C ALA A 55 -4.12 -17.73 -15.74
N GLU A 56 -3.98 -18.23 -16.98
CA GLU A 56 -2.67 -18.68 -17.51
C GLU A 56 -1.63 -17.56 -17.52
N GLN A 57 -2.00 -16.36 -18.00
CA GLN A 57 -1.12 -15.19 -17.99
C GLN A 57 -0.70 -14.79 -16.57
N PHE A 58 -1.63 -14.83 -15.62
CA PHE A 58 -1.32 -14.55 -14.21
C PHE A 58 -0.40 -15.61 -13.61
N GLN A 59 -0.53 -16.89 -13.99
CA GLN A 59 0.39 -17.93 -13.53
C GLN A 59 1.82 -17.65 -14.01
N ASP A 60 2.01 -17.25 -15.26
CA ASP A 60 3.33 -16.89 -15.79
C ASP A 60 3.95 -15.72 -15.02
N GLN A 61 3.16 -14.67 -14.78
CA GLN A 61 3.57 -13.51 -13.98
C GLN A 61 3.87 -13.89 -12.54
N ALA A 62 3.08 -14.76 -11.93
CA ALA A 62 3.27 -15.21 -10.55
C ALA A 62 4.58 -15.97 -10.38
N ARG A 63 4.93 -16.84 -11.33
CA ARG A 63 6.22 -17.56 -11.34
C ARG A 63 7.39 -16.58 -11.47
N GLU A 64 7.28 -15.56 -12.32
CA GLU A 64 8.30 -14.50 -12.41
C GLU A 64 8.43 -13.71 -11.09
N VAL A 65 7.31 -13.38 -10.45
CA VAL A 65 7.31 -12.70 -9.16
C VAL A 65 7.96 -13.56 -8.08
N LEU A 66 7.61 -14.84 -7.98
CA LEU A 66 8.21 -15.76 -7.01
C LEU A 66 9.73 -15.87 -7.19
N ARG A 67 10.18 -16.12 -8.42
CA ARG A 67 11.63 -16.20 -8.73
C ARG A 67 12.35 -14.90 -8.42
N GLY A 68 11.73 -13.76 -8.70
CA GLY A 68 12.34 -12.45 -8.43
C GLY A 68 12.36 -12.07 -6.95
N GLU A 69 11.35 -12.44 -6.16
CA GLU A 69 11.25 -12.10 -4.74
C GLU A 69 12.03 -13.06 -3.84
N PHE A 70 12.02 -14.36 -4.17
CA PHE A 70 12.58 -15.40 -3.31
C PHE A 70 13.83 -16.09 -3.90
N GLY A 71 14.14 -15.87 -5.18
CA GLY A 71 15.37 -16.33 -5.81
C GLY A 71 15.58 -17.83 -5.68
N SER A 72 16.78 -18.21 -5.27
CA SER A 72 17.16 -19.60 -4.96
C SER A 72 16.98 -19.98 -3.49
N SER A 73 16.17 -19.22 -2.73
CA SER A 73 15.96 -19.54 -1.32
C SER A 73 15.27 -20.89 -1.17
N SER A 74 15.85 -21.76 -0.33
CA SER A 74 15.26 -23.05 0.04
C SER A 74 14.10 -22.94 1.03
N PHE A 75 13.87 -21.74 1.58
CA PHE A 75 12.81 -21.46 2.55
C PHE A 75 12.42 -19.99 2.48
N PHE A 76 11.14 -19.68 2.31
CA PHE A 76 10.62 -18.31 2.32
C PHE A 76 9.23 -18.25 2.94
N VAL A 77 8.86 -17.06 3.40
CA VAL A 77 7.51 -16.77 3.91
C VAL A 77 6.83 -15.85 2.91
N MET A 78 5.66 -16.27 2.44
CA MET A 78 4.80 -15.49 1.57
C MET A 78 3.53 -15.12 2.33
N LYS A 79 3.27 -13.81 2.47
CA LYS A 79 2.08 -13.29 3.15
C LYS A 79 1.42 -12.23 2.32
N ASP A 80 0.12 -12.38 2.11
CA ASP A 80 -0.84 -11.36 1.69
C ASP A 80 -2.25 -11.86 2.09
N PRO A 81 -3.12 -11.05 2.74
CA PRO A 81 -4.45 -11.47 3.18
C PRO A 81 -5.34 -12.03 2.08
N ARG A 82 -5.13 -11.62 0.81
CA ARG A 82 -5.91 -12.10 -0.33
C ARG A 82 -5.55 -13.52 -0.72
N ILE A 83 -4.41 -14.06 -0.27
CA ILE A 83 -4.09 -15.48 -0.49
C ILE A 83 -5.22 -16.36 0.05
N CYS A 84 -5.89 -15.96 1.14
CA CYS A 84 -7.11 -16.62 1.62
C CYS A 84 -8.18 -16.82 0.53
N ARG A 85 -8.30 -15.88 -0.41
CA ARG A 85 -9.28 -15.89 -1.50
C ARG A 85 -8.77 -16.57 -2.77
N VAL A 86 -7.46 -16.56 -2.99
CA VAL A 86 -6.82 -17.00 -4.26
C VAL A 86 -5.83 -18.14 -4.06
N TYR A 87 -5.92 -18.87 -2.95
CA TYR A 87 -5.02 -19.97 -2.64
C TYR A 87 -5.00 -21.06 -3.72
N PRO A 88 -6.12 -21.51 -4.31
CA PRO A 88 -6.08 -22.52 -5.37
C PRO A 88 -5.20 -22.14 -6.56
N PHE A 89 -5.20 -20.85 -6.94
CA PHE A 89 -4.28 -20.30 -7.93
C PHE A 89 -2.82 -20.40 -7.47
N TRP A 90 -2.52 -19.95 -6.24
CA TRP A 90 -1.15 -20.00 -5.71
C TRP A 90 -0.63 -21.41 -5.51
N LYS A 91 -1.48 -22.37 -5.14
CA LYS A 91 -1.12 -23.78 -5.02
C LYS A 91 -0.54 -24.29 -6.34
N LYS A 92 -1.25 -24.09 -7.46
CA LYS A 92 -0.78 -24.46 -8.80
C LYS A 92 0.56 -23.81 -9.15
N VAL A 93 0.72 -22.52 -8.84
CA VAL A 93 1.96 -21.78 -9.10
C VAL A 93 3.13 -22.31 -8.26
N LEU A 94 2.91 -22.56 -6.96
CA LEU A 94 3.93 -23.07 -6.04
C LEU A 94 4.35 -24.49 -6.43
N GLU A 95 3.41 -25.37 -6.75
CA GLU A 95 3.69 -26.73 -7.23
C GLU A 95 4.49 -26.71 -8.53
N ALA A 96 4.16 -25.82 -9.48
CA ALA A 96 4.90 -25.66 -10.73
C ALA A 96 6.35 -25.15 -10.52
N GLU A 97 6.60 -24.41 -9.45
CA GLU A 97 7.95 -23.97 -9.03
C GLU A 97 8.64 -24.98 -8.09
N GLY A 98 8.08 -26.17 -7.91
CA GLY A 98 8.64 -27.22 -7.03
C GLY A 98 8.64 -26.84 -5.55
N CYS A 99 7.79 -25.89 -5.15
CA CYS A 99 7.61 -25.49 -3.76
C CYS A 99 6.55 -26.38 -3.09
N THR A 100 6.81 -26.76 -1.83
CA THR A 100 5.83 -27.43 -0.98
C THR A 100 5.27 -26.43 0.03
N PRO A 101 4.01 -25.97 -0.09
CA PRO A 101 3.44 -25.03 0.85
C PRO A 101 3.25 -25.66 2.23
N ALA A 102 3.44 -24.86 3.27
CA ALA A 102 3.05 -25.15 4.64
C ALA A 102 2.34 -23.91 5.18
N LEU A 103 1.13 -24.10 5.70
CA LEU A 103 0.18 -23.01 5.90
C LEU A 103 0.04 -22.67 7.37
N LEU A 104 0.47 -21.48 7.75
CA LEU A 104 0.15 -20.92 9.06
C LEU A 104 -1.14 -20.12 8.94
N TYR A 105 -2.22 -20.69 9.45
CA TYR A 105 -3.54 -20.07 9.44
C TYR A 105 -3.71 -19.24 10.71
N THR A 106 -3.70 -17.90 10.56
CA THR A 106 -3.89 -16.97 11.68
C THR A 106 -5.22 -16.23 11.54
N HIS A 107 -6.15 -16.46 12.46
CA HIS A 107 -7.38 -15.67 12.56
C HIS A 107 -7.32 -14.66 13.70
N ARG A 108 -8.29 -13.75 13.72
CA ARG A 108 -8.45 -12.72 14.76
C ARG A 108 -9.94 -12.58 15.07
N ASN A 109 -10.25 -12.11 16.27
CA ASN A 109 -11.62 -11.83 16.68
C ASN A 109 -12.34 -10.98 15.60
N PRO A 110 -13.50 -11.44 15.08
CA PRO A 110 -14.21 -10.77 14.00
C PRO A 110 -14.66 -9.35 14.35
N LEU A 111 -15.01 -9.07 15.61
CA LEU A 111 -15.38 -7.71 16.05
C LEU A 111 -14.20 -6.75 15.98
N GLU A 112 -13.01 -7.20 16.37
CA GLU A 112 -11.80 -6.38 16.27
C GLU A 112 -11.41 -6.12 14.81
N VAL A 113 -11.59 -7.12 13.95
CA VAL A 113 -11.36 -6.97 12.51
C VAL A 113 -12.35 -5.96 11.92
N ALA A 114 -13.63 -6.05 12.28
CA ALA A 114 -14.65 -5.09 11.86
C ALA A 114 -14.33 -3.66 12.33
N ALA A 115 -13.94 -3.48 13.59
CA ALA A 115 -13.53 -2.19 14.13
C ALA A 115 -12.28 -1.64 13.42
N SER A 116 -11.29 -2.49 13.13
CA SER A 116 -10.08 -2.12 12.39
C SER A 116 -10.40 -1.66 10.97
N LEU A 117 -11.28 -2.38 10.27
CA LEU A 117 -11.73 -2.03 8.91
C LEU A 117 -12.56 -0.74 8.90
N ALA A 118 -13.39 -0.51 9.90
CA ALA A 118 -14.13 0.74 10.04
C ALA A 118 -13.17 1.94 10.16
N ASN A 119 -12.15 1.83 11.01
CA ASN A 119 -11.17 2.90 11.22
C ASN A 119 -10.27 3.15 9.99
N LEU A 120 -9.82 2.09 9.31
CA LEU A 120 -8.83 2.21 8.22
C LEU A 120 -9.45 2.43 6.84
N LYS A 121 -10.66 1.91 6.62
CA LYS A 121 -11.27 1.77 5.29
C LYS A 121 -12.69 2.28 5.21
N LYS A 122 -13.22 2.86 6.31
CA LYS A 122 -14.60 3.39 6.40
C LYS A 122 -15.66 2.33 6.04
N ALA A 123 -15.38 1.06 6.35
CA ALA A 123 -16.37 -0.01 6.22
C ALA A 123 -17.34 0.05 7.41
N SER A 124 -18.60 -0.38 7.23
CA SER A 124 -19.48 -0.61 8.37
C SER A 124 -19.01 -1.82 9.18
N ALA A 125 -19.45 -1.93 10.43
CA ALA A 125 -19.10 -3.07 11.29
C ALA A 125 -19.61 -4.38 10.66
N GLU A 126 -20.83 -4.37 10.13
CA GLU A 126 -21.47 -5.50 9.47
C GLU A 126 -20.70 -5.94 8.22
N ALA A 127 -20.28 -4.97 7.39
CA ALA A 127 -19.43 -5.25 6.23
C ALA A 127 -18.10 -5.90 6.67
N GLY A 128 -17.51 -5.44 7.77
CA GLY A 128 -16.30 -6.03 8.35
C GLY A 128 -16.48 -7.49 8.75
N LEU A 129 -17.60 -7.84 9.41
CA LEU A 129 -17.92 -9.21 9.80
C LEU A 129 -18.13 -10.14 8.59
N ILE A 130 -18.83 -9.66 7.56
CA ILE A 130 -19.10 -10.39 6.33
C ILE A 130 -17.80 -10.63 5.53
N ILE A 131 -16.94 -9.60 5.43
CA ILE A 131 -15.63 -9.72 4.78
C ILE A 131 -14.76 -10.73 5.54
N TRP A 132 -14.71 -10.64 6.87
CA TRP A 132 -13.99 -11.58 7.71
C TRP A 132 -14.46 -13.02 7.44
N LEU A 133 -15.77 -13.26 7.51
CA LEU A 133 -16.37 -14.58 7.32
C LEU A 133 -16.00 -15.16 5.95
N ARG A 134 -16.12 -14.35 4.89
CA ARG A 134 -15.75 -14.78 3.54
C ARG A 134 -14.28 -15.22 3.47
N TYR A 135 -13.36 -14.40 3.99
CA TYR A 135 -11.93 -14.70 3.89
C TYR A 135 -11.57 -15.97 4.65
N VAL A 136 -12.12 -16.17 5.85
CA VAL A 136 -11.81 -17.37 6.63
C VAL A 136 -12.39 -18.62 6.01
N LEU A 137 -13.63 -18.58 5.51
CA LEU A 137 -14.26 -19.75 4.87
C LEU A 137 -13.60 -20.11 3.55
N ASP A 138 -13.17 -19.13 2.74
CA ASP A 138 -12.44 -19.42 1.49
C ASP A 138 -11.07 -20.02 1.77
N ALA A 139 -10.34 -19.48 2.76
CA ALA A 139 -9.04 -20.02 3.13
C ALA A 139 -9.17 -21.44 3.68
N GLU A 140 -10.15 -21.69 4.55
CA GLU A 140 -10.35 -22.99 5.17
C GLU A 140 -10.64 -24.06 4.11
N ILE A 141 -11.68 -23.87 3.29
CA ILE A 141 -12.08 -24.89 2.31
C ILE A 141 -10.99 -25.13 1.26
N ALA A 142 -10.32 -24.07 0.80
CA ALA A 142 -9.32 -24.16 -0.27
C ALA A 142 -8.02 -24.83 0.18
N THR A 143 -7.80 -24.93 1.49
CA THR A 143 -6.57 -25.47 2.08
C THR A 143 -6.77 -26.80 2.79
N ARG A 144 -7.96 -27.41 2.72
CA ARG A 144 -8.17 -28.77 3.23
C ARG A 144 -7.24 -29.76 2.54
N GLY A 145 -6.65 -30.67 3.33
CA GLY A 145 -5.66 -31.64 2.84
C GLY A 145 -4.24 -31.09 2.68
N GLU A 146 -4.03 -29.79 2.88
CA GLU A 146 -2.69 -29.20 2.97
C GLU A 146 -2.09 -29.40 4.36
N ARG A 147 -0.77 -29.27 4.46
CA ARG A 147 -0.12 -29.18 5.76
C ARG A 147 -0.37 -27.80 6.37
N ARG A 148 -1.25 -27.73 7.37
CA ARG A 148 -1.69 -26.48 7.99
C ARG A 148 -1.64 -26.53 9.52
N CYS A 149 -1.38 -25.37 10.12
CA CYS A 149 -1.37 -25.13 11.57
C CYS A 149 -2.26 -23.93 11.86
N PHE A 150 -3.14 -24.04 12.85
CA PHE A 150 -4.06 -22.97 13.24
C PHE A 150 -3.55 -22.22 14.47
N THR A 151 -3.66 -20.89 14.44
CA THR A 151 -3.33 -20.00 15.55
C THR A 151 -4.25 -18.79 15.51
N SER A 152 -4.33 -18.06 16.63
CA SER A 152 -5.07 -16.80 16.67
C SER A 152 -4.12 -15.65 17.00
N PHE A 153 -4.47 -14.46 16.54
CA PHE A 153 -3.75 -13.25 16.87
C PHE A 153 -3.59 -13.09 18.39
N GLN A 154 -4.65 -13.38 19.16
CA GLN A 154 -4.62 -13.34 20.62
C GLN A 154 -3.54 -14.28 21.19
N ARG A 155 -3.50 -15.53 20.73
CA ARG A 155 -2.50 -16.52 21.17
C ARG A 155 -1.06 -16.10 20.86
N ILE A 156 -0.83 -15.52 19.68
CA ILE A 156 0.49 -14.98 19.32
C ILE A 156 0.87 -13.85 20.28
N ILE A 157 -0.05 -12.95 20.60
CA ILE A 157 0.26 -11.85 21.51
C ILE A 157 0.50 -12.32 22.95
N GLU A 158 -0.21 -13.36 23.40
CA GLU A 158 -0.06 -13.91 24.74
C GLU A 158 1.23 -14.71 24.91
N ASP A 159 1.57 -15.59 23.96
CA ASP A 159 2.74 -16.47 24.03
C ASP A 159 3.24 -16.86 22.63
N TRP A 160 3.81 -15.90 21.90
CA TRP A 160 4.35 -16.16 20.56
C TRP A 160 5.41 -17.27 20.52
N PRO A 161 6.34 -17.45 21.50
CA PRO A 161 7.31 -18.53 21.43
C PRO A 161 6.65 -19.91 21.44
N ARG A 162 5.62 -20.10 22.27
CA ARG A 162 4.84 -21.35 22.30
C ARG A 162 4.10 -21.59 20.98
N GLU A 163 3.46 -20.57 20.43
CA GLU A 163 2.73 -20.69 19.16
C GLU A 163 3.66 -21.00 17.98
N ILE A 164 4.87 -20.42 17.96
CA ILE A 164 5.89 -20.77 16.95
C ILE A 164 6.36 -22.21 17.12
N ALA A 165 6.65 -22.66 18.36
CA ALA A 165 7.05 -24.04 18.61
C ALA A 165 5.96 -25.05 18.18
N LYS A 166 4.68 -24.75 18.44
CA LYS A 166 3.55 -25.53 17.94
C LYS A 166 3.53 -25.59 16.42
N ALA A 167 3.67 -24.43 15.75
CA ALA A 167 3.69 -24.37 14.30
C ALA A 167 4.86 -25.15 13.68
N GLU A 168 6.05 -25.13 14.29
CA GLU A 168 7.19 -25.93 13.82
C GLU A 168 6.91 -27.44 13.90
N GLN A 169 6.25 -27.89 14.97
CA GLN A 169 5.87 -29.29 15.14
C GLN A 169 4.82 -29.72 14.11
N GLU A 170 3.73 -28.96 13.97
CA GLU A 170 2.63 -29.30 13.07
C GLU A 170 3.02 -29.18 11.58
N LEU A 171 3.83 -28.17 11.24
CA LEU A 171 4.27 -27.95 9.86
C LEU A 171 5.51 -28.76 9.48
N GLY A 172 6.19 -29.40 10.44
CA GLY A 172 7.32 -30.28 10.20
C GLY A 172 8.58 -29.57 9.68
N PHE A 173 8.81 -28.33 10.10
CA PHE A 173 10.04 -27.59 9.82
C PHE A 173 10.41 -26.68 10.99
N VAL A 174 11.68 -26.28 11.07
CA VAL A 174 12.17 -25.34 12.10
C VAL A 174 12.46 -24.00 11.45
N PHE A 175 11.92 -22.91 12.01
CA PHE A 175 12.25 -21.56 11.59
C PHE A 175 13.74 -21.30 11.85
N ARG A 176 14.43 -20.82 10.82
CA ARG A 176 15.84 -20.46 10.96
C ARG A 176 15.95 -19.11 11.66
N GLY A 177 16.91 -18.99 12.58
CA GLY A 177 17.25 -17.71 13.20
C GLY A 177 16.59 -17.46 14.57
N HIS A 178 16.43 -18.50 15.41
CA HIS A 178 16.10 -18.37 16.84
C HIS A 178 17.28 -17.87 17.68
N SER A 179 17.84 -16.72 17.32
CA SER A 179 18.85 -16.04 18.15
C SER A 179 18.18 -15.22 19.24
N GLN A 180 18.89 -14.95 20.34
CA GLN A 180 18.39 -14.03 21.37
C GLN A 180 18.08 -12.64 20.79
N ALA A 181 18.84 -12.19 19.78
CA ALA A 181 18.62 -10.90 19.12
C ALA A 181 17.31 -10.86 18.32
N SER A 182 16.94 -11.95 17.63
CA SER A 182 15.68 -12.01 16.89
C SER A 182 14.48 -12.15 17.83
N GLN A 183 14.61 -12.87 18.94
CA GLN A 183 13.58 -12.91 19.99
C GLN A 183 13.29 -11.50 20.53
N GLN A 184 14.33 -10.73 20.85
CA GLN A 184 14.19 -9.34 21.29
C GLN A 184 13.55 -8.43 20.22
N GLU A 185 13.89 -8.63 18.95
CA GLU A 185 13.28 -7.88 17.84
C GLU A 185 11.78 -8.17 17.74
N VAL A 186 11.38 -9.44 17.87
CA VAL A 186 9.97 -9.85 17.87
C VAL A 186 9.23 -9.28 19.08
N GLU A 187 9.78 -9.39 20.29
CA GLU A 187 9.16 -8.82 21.51
C GLU A 187 9.00 -7.29 21.41
N SER A 188 10.02 -6.59 20.92
CA SER A 188 9.95 -5.14 20.70
C SER A 188 8.92 -4.74 19.64
N PHE A 189 8.66 -5.63 18.67
CA PHE A 189 7.62 -5.45 17.68
C PHE A 189 6.22 -5.65 18.29
N LEU A 190 5.97 -6.78 18.93
CA LEU A 190 4.65 -7.14 19.50
C LEU A 190 4.21 -6.19 20.62
N SER A 191 5.14 -5.70 21.44
CA SER A 191 4.87 -4.70 22.50
C SER A 191 4.32 -3.37 21.99
N ARG A 192 4.48 -3.06 20.69
CA ARG A 192 3.88 -1.86 20.07
C ARG A 192 2.41 -2.08 19.73
N ASP A 193 2.06 -3.27 19.26
CA ASP A 193 0.71 -3.61 18.84
C ASP A 193 -0.21 -3.90 20.04
N LEU A 194 0.36 -4.41 21.14
CA LEU A 194 -0.31 -4.63 22.43
C LEU A 194 -1.04 -3.38 22.98
N LYS A 195 -0.60 -2.16 22.62
CA LYS A 195 -1.20 -0.91 23.11
C LYS A 195 -2.57 -0.56 22.51
N HIS A 196 -3.03 -1.32 21.52
CA HIS A 196 -4.31 -1.12 20.85
C HIS A 196 -5.37 -2.16 21.22
N PHE A 197 -5.06 -3.08 22.14
CA PHE A 197 -5.97 -4.14 22.57
C PHE A 197 -6.62 -3.79 23.90
N GLU A 198 -7.87 -3.32 23.84
CA GLU A 198 -8.76 -3.31 25.00
C GLU A 198 -10.01 -4.15 24.71
N LYS A 199 -10.20 -5.15 25.60
CA LYS A 199 -11.36 -6.02 25.85
C LYS A 199 -11.85 -6.98 24.75
N GLN A 200 -11.79 -8.26 25.12
CA GLN A 200 -12.65 -9.33 24.60
C GLN A 200 -14.12 -8.93 24.78
N ASP A 201 -14.80 -8.58 23.70
CA ASP A 201 -16.25 -8.67 23.66
C ASP A 201 -16.63 -10.12 23.42
N ASP A 202 -17.40 -10.68 24.35
CA ASP A 202 -17.93 -12.03 24.26
C ASP A 202 -18.82 -12.15 23.02
N LEU A 203 -18.36 -12.92 22.03
CA LEU A 203 -19.15 -13.23 20.84
C LEU A 203 -20.34 -14.13 21.19
N ALA A 204 -20.22 -14.94 22.24
CA ALA A 204 -21.27 -15.85 22.71
C ALA A 204 -22.30 -15.08 23.55
N GLY A 205 -23.20 -14.37 22.88
CA GLY A 205 -24.27 -13.61 23.52
C GLY A 205 -24.49 -12.22 22.93
N ASN A 206 -23.57 -11.77 22.06
CA ASN A 206 -23.77 -10.54 21.31
C ASN A 206 -24.77 -10.77 20.17
N GLN A 207 -26.02 -10.36 20.38
CA GLN A 207 -27.10 -10.47 19.38
C GLN A 207 -26.80 -9.75 18.05
N SER A 208 -25.80 -8.87 18.03
CA SER A 208 -25.38 -8.13 16.84
C SER A 208 -24.44 -8.95 15.93
N VAL A 209 -23.93 -10.10 16.40
CA VAL A 209 -23.04 -10.97 15.64
C VAL A 209 -23.85 -12.10 15.00
N PRO A 210 -23.83 -12.25 13.66
CA PRO A 210 -24.49 -13.36 13.00
C PRO A 210 -23.98 -14.72 13.48
N THR A 211 -24.87 -15.71 13.63
CA THR A 211 -24.49 -17.04 14.11
C THR A 211 -23.43 -17.71 13.25
N TRP A 212 -23.45 -17.48 11.93
CA TRP A 212 -22.38 -17.93 11.03
C TRP A 212 -20.99 -17.46 11.45
N VAL A 213 -20.88 -16.22 11.94
CA VAL A 213 -19.61 -15.64 12.39
C VAL A 213 -19.18 -16.26 13.71
N SER A 214 -20.10 -16.37 14.68
CA SER A 214 -19.78 -16.98 15.98
C SER A 214 -19.45 -18.47 15.88
N ASP A 215 -20.21 -19.24 15.08
CA ASP A 215 -19.98 -20.67 14.84
C ASP A 215 -18.60 -20.89 14.21
N THR A 216 -18.28 -20.12 13.16
CA THR A 216 -16.98 -20.20 12.48
C THR A 216 -15.84 -19.81 13.40
N TYR A 217 -15.98 -18.72 14.17
CA TYR A 217 -14.94 -18.29 15.11
C TYR A 217 -14.71 -19.33 16.22
N ALA A 218 -15.77 -19.92 16.75
CA ALA A 218 -15.67 -20.95 17.78
C ALA A 218 -14.91 -22.19 17.29
N VAL A 219 -15.14 -22.61 16.04
CA VAL A 219 -14.37 -23.70 15.41
C VAL A 219 -12.88 -23.32 15.30
N LEU A 220 -12.58 -22.13 14.75
CA LEU A 220 -11.19 -21.70 14.56
C LEU A 220 -10.43 -21.52 15.89
N GLU A 221 -11.09 -21.04 16.95
CA GLU A 221 -10.49 -20.95 18.28
C GLU A 221 -10.19 -22.34 18.87
N ARG A 222 -11.10 -23.32 18.71
CA ARG A 222 -10.82 -24.72 19.09
C ARG A 222 -9.65 -25.28 18.31
N TRP A 223 -9.63 -25.12 16.99
CA TRP A 223 -8.54 -25.62 16.16
C TRP A 223 -7.19 -24.98 16.50
N ALA A 224 -7.17 -23.69 16.85
CA ALA A 224 -5.95 -23.04 17.32
C ALA A 224 -5.50 -23.54 18.69
N ALA A 225 -6.41 -24.05 19.52
CA ALA A 225 -6.12 -24.58 20.85
C ALA A 225 -5.65 -26.04 20.82
N GLU A 226 -6.36 -26.87 20.07
CA GLU A 226 -6.36 -28.33 20.19
C GLU A 226 -5.88 -29.03 18.91
N GLY A 227 -5.71 -28.28 17.83
CA GLY A 227 -5.47 -28.82 16.50
C GLY A 227 -6.77 -29.01 15.71
N GLU A 228 -6.62 -29.19 14.40
CA GLU A 228 -7.74 -29.32 13.48
C GLU A 228 -8.53 -30.63 13.69
N ASP A 229 -9.85 -30.53 13.81
CA ASP A 229 -10.77 -31.67 13.83
C ASP A 229 -11.66 -31.69 12.58
N THR A 230 -11.55 -32.77 11.80
CA THR A 230 -12.34 -32.97 10.58
C THR A 230 -13.85 -33.06 10.83
N ALA A 231 -14.30 -33.38 12.06
CA ALA A 231 -15.72 -33.38 12.40
C ALA A 231 -16.35 -31.98 12.31
N ASP A 232 -15.56 -30.92 12.53
CA ASP A 232 -16.01 -29.54 12.43
C ASP A 232 -16.22 -29.08 10.97
N TYR A 233 -15.76 -29.85 9.97
CA TYR A 233 -15.96 -29.52 8.55
C TYR A 233 -17.45 -29.39 8.20
N GLU A 234 -18.31 -30.22 8.79
CA GLU A 234 -19.75 -30.16 8.56
C GLU A 234 -20.34 -28.79 8.96
N ILE A 235 -19.86 -28.22 10.06
CA ILE A 235 -20.30 -26.90 10.54
C ILE A 235 -19.87 -25.83 9.53
N LEU A 236 -18.60 -25.84 9.12
CA LEU A 236 -18.04 -24.84 8.20
C LEU A 236 -18.64 -24.95 6.79
N ASP A 237 -18.89 -26.17 6.31
CA ASP A 237 -19.52 -26.44 5.02
C ASP A 237 -20.97 -25.96 5.00
N ARG A 238 -21.72 -26.21 6.08
CA ARG A 238 -23.07 -25.66 6.25
C ARG A 238 -23.05 -24.14 6.24
N VAL A 239 -22.20 -23.51 7.05
CA VAL A 239 -22.09 -22.04 7.12
C VAL A 239 -21.73 -21.46 5.75
N LYS A 240 -20.73 -22.02 5.08
CA LYS A 240 -20.33 -21.57 3.74
C LYS A 240 -21.44 -21.76 2.71
N GLY A 241 -22.08 -22.92 2.69
CA GLY A 241 -23.18 -23.22 1.77
C GLY A 241 -24.40 -22.32 1.99
N ASP A 242 -24.72 -21.98 3.24
CA ASP A 242 -25.77 -21.02 3.57
C ASP A 242 -25.37 -19.60 3.11
N PHE A 243 -24.15 -19.18 3.44
CA PHE A 243 -23.61 -17.87 3.10
C PHE A 243 -23.57 -17.64 1.58
N ASP A 244 -23.03 -18.58 0.81
CA ASP A 244 -22.95 -18.51 -0.65
C ASP A 244 -24.35 -18.44 -1.30
N ARG A 245 -25.35 -19.14 -0.74
CA ARG A 245 -26.75 -19.09 -1.23
C ARG A 245 -27.43 -17.76 -0.96
N THR A 246 -27.05 -17.04 0.10
CA THR A 246 -27.58 -15.70 0.38
C THR A 246 -26.97 -14.61 -0.49
N GLY A 247 -25.77 -14.83 -1.03
CA GLY A 247 -25.08 -13.92 -1.96
C GLY A 247 -25.99 -13.34 -3.05
N PRO A 248 -26.54 -14.17 -3.94
CA PRO A 248 -27.40 -13.72 -5.03
C PRO A 248 -28.67 -12.97 -4.58
N VAL A 249 -29.19 -13.27 -3.39
CA VAL A 249 -30.40 -12.62 -2.84
C VAL A 249 -30.11 -11.16 -2.48
N PHE A 250 -28.94 -10.89 -1.92
CA PHE A 250 -28.53 -9.55 -1.50
C PHE A 250 -27.67 -8.82 -2.54
N ALA A 251 -27.16 -9.52 -3.55
CA ALA A 251 -26.35 -8.94 -4.62
C ALA A 251 -26.98 -7.72 -5.31
N PRO A 252 -28.30 -7.65 -5.59
CA PRO A 252 -28.92 -6.42 -6.14
C PRO A 252 -28.84 -5.21 -5.20
N PHE A 253 -28.86 -5.45 -3.88
CA PHE A 253 -28.81 -4.40 -2.86
C PHE A 253 -27.38 -3.89 -2.63
N THR A 254 -26.39 -4.78 -2.65
CA THR A 254 -24.97 -4.42 -2.46
C THR A 254 -24.31 -3.91 -3.75
N SER A 255 -24.71 -4.41 -4.92
CA SER A 255 -24.17 -3.97 -6.22
C SER A 255 -24.63 -2.58 -6.63
N ASN A 256 -25.79 -2.11 -6.15
CA ASN A 256 -26.24 -0.74 -6.37
C ASN A 256 -25.38 0.27 -5.58
N GLU A 257 -25.08 0.00 -4.31
CA GLU A 257 -24.16 0.85 -3.54
C GLU A 257 -22.74 0.82 -4.11
N ALA A 258 -22.22 -0.36 -4.49
CA ALA A 258 -20.90 -0.48 -5.09
C ALA A 258 -20.82 0.19 -6.49
N ARG A 259 -21.88 0.12 -7.31
CA ARG A 259 -21.98 0.87 -8.57
C ARG A 259 -22.06 2.36 -8.34
N ASN A 260 -22.88 2.81 -7.39
CA ASN A 260 -23.03 4.23 -7.08
C ASN A 260 -21.72 4.81 -6.55
N LEU A 261 -21.03 4.12 -5.65
CA LEU A 261 -19.71 4.52 -5.15
C LEU A 261 -18.64 4.50 -6.25
N LYS A 262 -18.62 3.48 -7.14
CA LYS A 262 -17.68 3.45 -8.28
C LYS A 262 -17.98 4.56 -9.29
N ALA A 263 -19.25 4.88 -9.54
CA ALA A 263 -19.66 5.97 -10.41
C ALA A 263 -19.28 7.33 -9.82
N GLU A 264 -19.50 7.53 -8.52
CA GLU A 264 -19.18 8.77 -7.80
C GLU A 264 -17.66 9.00 -7.70
N VAL A 265 -16.89 7.94 -7.44
CA VAL A 265 -15.41 8.00 -7.47
C VAL A 265 -14.88 8.24 -8.88
N SER A 266 -15.50 7.65 -9.90
CA SER A 266 -15.14 7.91 -11.31
C SER A 266 -15.44 9.35 -11.72
N ASP A 267 -16.60 9.89 -11.32
CA ASP A 267 -17.01 11.27 -11.60
C ASP A 267 -16.11 12.28 -10.88
N GLN A 268 -15.79 12.05 -9.60
CA GLN A 268 -14.82 12.87 -8.85
C GLN A 268 -13.41 12.81 -9.46
N GLY A 269 -12.99 11.63 -9.92
CA GLY A 269 -11.72 11.46 -10.63
C GLY A 269 -11.67 12.25 -11.94
N GLN A 270 -12.74 12.21 -12.73
CA GLN A 270 -12.86 12.96 -13.98
C GLN A 270 -12.90 14.48 -13.73
N GLN A 271 -13.62 14.94 -12.70
CA GLN A 271 -13.62 16.35 -12.30
C GLN A 271 -12.24 16.81 -11.83
N ALA A 272 -11.52 16.01 -11.05
CA ALA A 272 -10.17 16.35 -10.59
C ALA A 272 -9.18 16.50 -11.76
N VAL A 273 -9.26 15.62 -12.76
CA VAL A 273 -8.45 15.71 -13.99
C VAL A 273 -8.79 16.97 -14.78
N ALA A 274 -10.08 17.26 -15.00
CA ALA A 274 -10.52 18.46 -15.72
C ALA A 274 -10.07 19.77 -15.03
N VAL A 275 -10.11 19.81 -13.69
CA VAL A 275 -9.61 20.94 -12.89
C VAL A 275 -8.09 21.09 -13.02
N ALA A 276 -7.35 19.97 -13.00
CA ALA A 276 -5.90 19.97 -13.17
C ALA A 276 -5.49 20.49 -14.56
N GLU A 277 -6.14 20.02 -15.62
CA GLU A 277 -5.89 20.49 -17.00
C GLU A 277 -6.20 21.98 -17.18
N THR A 278 -7.27 22.46 -16.54
CA THR A 278 -7.63 23.89 -16.59
C THR A 278 -6.59 24.75 -15.89
N ARG A 279 -6.14 24.33 -14.70
CA ARG A 279 -5.07 25.01 -13.96
C ARG A 279 -3.74 25.02 -14.72
N GLU A 280 -3.41 23.93 -15.40
CA GLU A 280 -2.22 23.84 -16.23
C GLU A 280 -2.27 24.82 -17.41
N LYS A 281 -3.40 24.88 -18.13
CA LYS A 281 -3.61 25.85 -19.23
C LYS A 281 -3.50 27.29 -18.74
N GLU A 282 -4.06 27.61 -17.57
CA GLU A 282 -3.92 28.93 -16.96
C GLU A 282 -2.47 29.25 -16.56
N ALA A 283 -1.76 28.29 -15.97
CA ALA A 283 -0.37 28.45 -15.57
C ALA A 283 0.53 28.71 -16.80
N VAL A 284 0.32 27.97 -17.89
CA VAL A 284 1.02 28.18 -19.17
C VAL A 284 0.73 29.58 -19.73
N LYS A 285 -0.54 30.02 -19.71
CA LYS A 285 -0.92 31.37 -20.18
C LYS A 285 -0.28 32.48 -19.34
N ARG A 286 -0.27 32.32 -18.01
CA ARG A 286 0.38 33.27 -17.08
C ARG A 286 1.89 33.31 -17.29
N ALA A 287 2.54 32.15 -17.42
CA ALA A 287 3.97 32.05 -17.71
C ALA A 287 4.33 32.75 -19.03
N GLY A 288 3.50 32.57 -20.08
CA GLY A 288 3.67 33.27 -21.35
C GLY A 288 3.50 34.80 -21.24
N LYS A 289 2.60 35.28 -20.39
CA LYS A 289 2.45 36.73 -20.12
C LYS A 289 3.67 37.29 -19.38
N LEU A 290 4.08 36.65 -18.28
CA LEU A 290 5.25 37.02 -17.48
C LEU A 290 6.52 37.03 -18.33
N LYS A 291 6.69 36.07 -19.23
CA LYS A 291 7.84 36.02 -20.14
C LYS A 291 7.90 37.23 -21.07
N ARG A 292 6.75 37.69 -21.59
CA ARG A 292 6.68 38.89 -22.44
C ARG A 292 6.97 40.17 -21.65
N GLU A 293 6.42 40.29 -20.45
CA GLU A 293 6.68 41.42 -19.55
C GLU A 293 8.17 41.48 -19.16
N LEU A 294 8.77 40.34 -18.83
CA LEU A 294 10.20 40.25 -18.53
C LEU A 294 11.07 40.67 -19.73
N MET A 295 10.67 40.31 -20.95
CA MET A 295 11.38 40.69 -22.17
C MET A 295 11.33 42.20 -22.40
N GLN A 296 10.15 42.82 -22.22
CA GLN A 296 9.98 44.28 -22.30
C GLN A 296 10.81 45.02 -21.24
N VAL A 297 10.76 44.57 -19.98
CA VAL A 297 11.55 45.18 -18.89
C VAL A 297 13.05 45.05 -19.16
N THR A 298 13.49 43.91 -19.72
CA THR A 298 14.90 43.69 -20.08
C THR A 298 15.33 44.63 -21.21
N GLU A 299 14.51 44.82 -22.23
CA GLU A 299 14.76 45.77 -23.33
C GLU A 299 14.83 47.21 -22.81
N SER A 300 13.87 47.64 -22.00
CA SER A 300 13.89 48.98 -21.40
C SER A 300 15.12 49.20 -20.53
N ARG A 301 15.48 48.23 -19.68
CA ARG A 301 16.70 48.30 -18.86
C ARG A 301 17.95 48.46 -19.72
N ASN A 302 18.07 47.69 -20.79
CA ASN A 302 19.23 47.78 -21.68
C ASN A 302 19.29 49.13 -22.42
N ALA A 303 18.14 49.70 -22.80
CA ALA A 303 18.07 51.02 -23.41
C ALA A 303 18.48 52.12 -22.42
N LEU A 304 17.96 52.10 -21.18
CA LEU A 304 18.37 53.03 -20.14
C LEU A 304 19.87 52.91 -19.82
N SER A 305 20.41 51.69 -19.75
CA SER A 305 21.84 51.46 -19.51
C SER A 305 22.71 52.14 -20.57
N LYS A 306 22.33 52.03 -21.86
CA LYS A 306 23.04 52.71 -22.95
C LYS A 306 22.95 54.23 -22.85
N GLN A 307 21.79 54.76 -22.48
CA GLN A 307 21.63 56.21 -22.30
C GLN A 307 22.50 56.72 -21.14
N LEU A 308 22.56 55.97 -20.03
CA LEU A 308 23.42 56.27 -18.89
C LEU A 308 24.91 56.28 -19.29
N GLU A 309 25.35 55.32 -20.10
CA GLU A 309 26.72 55.29 -20.65
C GLU A 309 27.02 56.52 -21.52
N GLN A 310 26.07 56.94 -22.36
CA GLN A 310 26.22 58.13 -23.21
C GLN A 310 26.29 59.42 -22.39
N GLU A 311 25.42 59.59 -21.40
CA GLU A 311 25.43 60.75 -20.51
C GLU A 311 26.73 60.79 -19.68
N HIS A 312 27.19 59.64 -19.18
CA HIS A 312 28.45 59.57 -18.44
C HIS A 312 29.65 59.94 -19.32
N GLY A 313 29.67 59.50 -20.58
CA GLY A 313 30.68 59.92 -21.56
C GLY A 313 30.66 61.42 -21.83
N ALA A 314 29.48 62.02 -22.01
CA ALA A 314 29.33 63.44 -22.24
C ALA A 314 29.79 64.29 -21.03
N ILE A 315 29.51 63.83 -19.80
CA ILE A 315 30.01 64.47 -18.58
C ILE A 315 31.55 64.44 -18.55
N GLN A 316 32.17 63.30 -18.83
CA GLN A 316 33.64 63.19 -18.86
C GLN A 316 34.27 64.08 -19.93
N GLU A 317 33.64 64.22 -21.10
CA GLU A 317 34.11 65.16 -22.14
C GLU A 317 33.99 66.61 -21.68
N MET A 318 32.88 66.98 -21.04
CA MET A 318 32.66 68.31 -20.47
C MET A 318 33.69 68.63 -19.38
N GLU A 319 33.98 67.69 -18.49
CA GLU A 319 35.00 67.83 -17.45
C GLU A 319 36.39 68.06 -18.06
N ARG A 320 36.79 67.25 -19.06
CA ARG A 320 38.06 67.44 -19.78
C ARG A 320 38.13 68.79 -20.48
N ALA A 321 37.04 69.24 -21.11
CA ALA A 321 36.98 70.54 -21.77
C ALA A 321 37.10 71.70 -20.75
N MET A 322 36.45 71.58 -19.59
CA MET A 322 36.53 72.56 -18.51
C MET A 322 37.95 72.62 -17.93
N GLU A 323 38.61 71.48 -17.74
CA GLU A 323 39.97 71.40 -17.23
C GLU A 323 41.00 71.96 -18.23
N ALA A 324 40.81 71.69 -19.52
CA ALA A 324 41.60 72.30 -20.60
C ALA A 324 41.41 73.82 -20.67
N ALA A 325 40.17 74.31 -20.55
CA ALA A 325 39.87 75.74 -20.53
C ALA A 325 40.48 76.43 -19.30
N ASN A 326 40.40 75.80 -18.12
CA ASN A 326 40.98 76.32 -16.89
C ASN A 326 42.51 76.37 -16.97
N THR A 327 43.14 75.38 -17.61
CA THR A 327 44.59 75.36 -17.89
C THR A 327 45.01 76.50 -18.81
N LYS A 328 44.22 76.83 -19.84
CA LYS A 328 44.44 77.97 -20.75
C LYS A 328 44.22 79.33 -20.08
N LEU A 329 43.35 79.42 -19.08
CA LEU A 329 43.08 80.65 -18.32
C LEU A 329 44.10 80.91 -17.20
N ARG A 330 44.88 79.89 -16.81
CA ARG A 330 45.90 79.96 -15.74
C ARG A 330 46.98 81.04 -15.96
N PRO A 331 47.52 81.27 -17.18
CA PRO A 331 48.50 82.33 -17.43
C PRO A 331 47.89 83.75 -17.41
N LEU A 332 46.59 83.89 -17.70
CA LEU A 332 45.88 85.17 -17.71
C LEU A 332 45.55 85.64 -16.28
N ARG A 333 45.21 84.71 -15.38
CA ARG A 333 44.99 85.02 -13.95
C ARG A 333 46.26 85.46 -13.21
N SER A 334 47.45 85.06 -13.66
CA SER A 334 48.71 85.59 -13.11
C SER A 334 49.06 87.01 -13.57
N TRP A 335 48.34 87.56 -14.56
CA TRP A 335 48.63 88.88 -15.14
C TRP A 335 47.80 90.01 -14.53
N THR A 336 46.61 89.72 -14.00
CA THR A 336 45.71 90.72 -13.37
C THR A 336 46.09 91.10 -11.93
N GLY A 337 47.24 90.65 -11.42
CA GLY A 337 47.77 90.99 -10.09
C GLY A 337 48.89 92.03 -10.06
N LYS A 338 49.26 92.65 -11.19
CA LYS A 338 50.29 93.71 -11.21
C LYS A 338 49.85 94.92 -12.04
N LYS A 339 49.72 96.06 -11.34
CA LYS A 339 49.47 97.46 -11.78
C LYS A 339 47.99 97.78 -12.03
N CYS A 340 47.42 98.86 -11.50
CA CYS A 340 47.91 100.01 -10.73
C CYS A 340 46.77 100.52 -9.85
#